data_AF-A0A5C5YXY6-F1
#
_entry.id   AF-A0A5C5YXY6-F1
#
_cell.length_a   1.000
_cell.length_b   1.000
_cell.length_c   1.000
_cell.angle_alpha   90.00
_cell.angle_beta   90.00
_cell.angle_gamma   90.00
#
_symmetry.space_group_name_H-M   'P 1'
#
loop_
_entity.id
_entity.type
_entity.pdbx_description
1 polymer ?
#
loop_
_entity_poly.entity_id
_entity_poly.type
_entity_poly.pdbx_seq_one_letter_code
_entity_poly.pdbx_strand_id
1 'polypeptide(L)'
;MKPIFHSLCALSMMVIASSGCIPSTSQPKSTESTTPGVTAEEATPRETLGKKTTTVVDLKEALAEGANRASMKIERANPLTQSASAYRTQVGKINSMAIHQAIQLRNAQSIQDPKPLTHQEFMDEIIKVGQPDGMRLSMLPYYQEYAWDYDSQELVVVEYPARKEEREKQR
;
A
#
# COMPACT_ATOMS: atom_id res chain seq x y z
N MET A 1 -10.03 52.35 23.78
CA MET A 1 -10.87 52.19 25.00
C MET A 1 -12.30 52.58 24.63
N LYS A 2 -13.23 51.60 24.61
CA LYS A 2 -14.70 51.59 24.92
C LYS A 2 -15.59 52.86 24.67
N PRO A 3 -16.93 52.77 24.47
CA PRO A 3 -17.79 51.59 24.18
C PRO A 3 -19.05 51.89 23.25
N ILE A 4 -19.72 50.89 22.64
CA ILE A 4 -21.07 50.33 22.98
C ILE A 4 -22.33 51.05 22.37
N PHE A 5 -22.97 50.32 21.43
CA PHE A 5 -24.40 49.93 21.34
C PHE A 5 -25.47 50.64 20.46
N HIS A 6 -26.30 49.73 19.91
CA HIS A 6 -27.72 49.76 19.51
C HIS A 6 -28.13 50.49 18.21
N SER A 7 -28.62 49.70 17.24
CA SER A 7 -30.02 49.73 16.76
C SER A 7 -30.17 48.69 15.64
N LEU A 8 -30.74 47.51 15.89
CA LEU A 8 -32.17 47.20 15.69
C LEU A 8 -32.68 47.57 14.28
N CYS A 9 -32.75 46.59 13.35
CA CYS A 9 -33.82 46.56 12.37
C CYS A 9 -33.93 45.20 11.65
N ALA A 10 -35.15 44.67 11.66
CA ALA A 10 -35.80 43.87 10.63
C ALA A 10 -35.29 42.44 10.36
N LEU A 11 -35.93 41.52 11.08
CA LEU A 11 -36.46 40.26 10.58
C LEU A 11 -36.98 40.39 9.12
N SER A 12 -36.47 39.59 8.19
CA SER A 12 -37.22 39.19 7.01
C SER A 12 -36.76 37.81 6.57
N MET A 13 -37.58 36.83 6.92
CA MET A 13 -37.52 35.44 6.49
C MET A 13 -38.11 35.38 5.07
N MET A 14 -37.29 35.05 4.07
CA MET A 14 -37.78 34.75 2.72
C MET A 14 -37.23 33.39 2.28
N VAL A 15 -38.10 32.38 2.36
CA VAL A 15 -37.89 31.04 1.86
C VAL A 15 -38.09 31.08 0.35
N ILE A 16 -37.05 30.78 -0.42
CA ILE A 16 -37.15 30.48 -1.85
C ILE A 16 -36.70 29.04 -2.04
N ALA A 17 -37.68 28.16 -2.25
CA ALA A 17 -37.47 26.81 -2.74
C ALA A 17 -37.25 26.87 -4.26
N SER A 18 -36.03 26.64 -4.71
CA SER A 18 -35.73 26.32 -6.10
C SER A 18 -35.23 24.88 -6.19
N SER A 19 -36.15 23.99 -6.55
CA SER A 19 -35.89 22.65 -7.06
C SER A 19 -35.02 22.74 -8.32
N GLY A 20 -33.89 22.04 -8.35
CA GLY A 20 -33.06 21.95 -9.54
C GLY A 20 -31.76 21.18 -9.34
N CYS A 21 -31.83 19.86 -9.57
CA CYS A 21 -30.73 18.96 -9.95
C CYS A 21 -29.43 19.01 -9.13
N ILE A 22 -29.46 18.39 -7.96
CA ILE A 22 -28.24 17.82 -7.35
C ILE A 22 -27.83 16.65 -8.26
N PRO A 23 -26.65 16.66 -8.91
CA PRO A 23 -26.15 15.46 -9.55
C PRO A 23 -26.04 14.42 -8.45
N SER A 24 -26.79 13.33 -8.60
CA SER A 24 -26.74 12.17 -7.73
C SER A 24 -25.28 11.75 -7.66
N THR A 25 -24.61 12.11 -6.58
CA THR A 25 -23.34 11.51 -6.17
C THR A 25 -23.65 10.04 -6.09
N SER A 26 -23.33 9.30 -7.14
CA SER A 26 -23.29 7.85 -7.11
C SER A 26 -22.32 7.54 -5.99
N GLN A 27 -22.87 7.19 -4.83
CA GLN A 27 -22.13 6.43 -3.83
C GLN A 27 -21.43 5.33 -4.63
N PRO A 28 -20.10 5.16 -4.52
CA PRO A 28 -19.51 3.94 -5.02
C PRO A 28 -20.27 2.83 -4.31
N LYS A 29 -21.02 2.02 -5.06
CA LYS A 29 -21.55 0.75 -4.58
C LYS A 29 -20.33 0.08 -3.96
N SER A 30 -20.31 -0.02 -2.64
CA SER A 30 -19.41 -0.93 -1.96
C SER A 30 -19.66 -2.28 -2.60
N THR A 31 -18.74 -2.71 -3.46
CA THR A 31 -18.65 -4.06 -3.95
C THR A 31 -18.36 -4.90 -2.72
N GLU A 32 -19.45 -5.34 -2.08
CA GLU A 32 -19.45 -6.06 -0.84
C GLU A 32 -18.74 -7.39 -1.09
N SER A 33 -17.62 -7.59 -0.39
CA SER A 33 -16.84 -8.82 -0.50
C SER A 33 -17.60 -9.99 0.10
N THR A 34 -17.43 -11.17 -0.48
CA THR A 34 -18.00 -12.41 0.04
C THR A 34 -17.00 -13.21 0.89
N THR A 35 -15.84 -12.61 1.19
CA THR A 35 -14.75 -13.21 1.95
C THR A 35 -14.43 -12.33 3.17
N PRO A 36 -14.48 -12.87 4.40
CA PRO A 36 -14.16 -12.10 5.60
C PRO A 36 -12.76 -11.50 5.54
N GLY A 37 -12.64 -10.22 5.88
CA GLY A 37 -11.34 -9.54 6.01
C GLY A 37 -10.69 -9.09 4.70
N VAL A 38 -11.39 -9.15 3.57
CA VAL A 38 -10.91 -8.65 2.27
C VAL A 38 -12.01 -7.84 1.61
N THR A 39 -11.66 -6.74 0.95
CA THR A 39 -12.58 -6.00 0.08
C THR A 39 -12.51 -6.50 -1.37
N ALA A 40 -13.59 -6.34 -2.13
CA ALA A 40 -13.58 -6.74 -3.55
C ALA A 40 -12.55 -5.97 -4.38
N GLU A 41 -12.24 -4.74 -4.00
CA GLU A 41 -11.19 -3.92 -4.63
C GLU A 41 -9.80 -4.53 -4.43
N GLU A 42 -9.48 -4.98 -3.22
CA GLU A 42 -8.20 -5.63 -2.91
C GLU A 42 -8.01 -6.95 -3.66
N ALA A 43 -9.10 -7.62 -4.06
CA ALA A 43 -9.08 -8.83 -4.86
C ALA A 43 -8.96 -8.55 -6.38
N THR A 44 -8.97 -7.29 -6.81
CA THR A 44 -8.92 -6.93 -8.23
C THR A 44 -7.51 -7.08 -8.81
N PRO A 45 -7.32 -7.75 -9.97
CA PRO A 45 -6.02 -7.89 -10.60
C PRO A 45 -5.38 -6.54 -10.96
N ARG A 46 -4.09 -6.40 -10.66
CA ARG A 46 -3.29 -5.22 -11.03
C ARG A 46 -2.30 -5.50 -12.15
N GLU A 47 -2.01 -4.48 -12.96
CA GLU A 47 -0.91 -4.53 -13.92
C GLU A 47 0.44 -4.55 -13.19
N THR A 48 1.30 -5.52 -13.53
CA THR A 48 2.61 -5.69 -12.85
C THR A 48 3.80 -5.40 -13.76
N LEU A 49 3.70 -5.72 -15.04
CA LEU A 49 4.81 -5.60 -15.98
C LEU A 49 5.20 -4.13 -16.20
N GLY A 50 6.46 -3.80 -15.87
CA GLY A 50 6.99 -2.44 -15.99
C GLY A 50 6.41 -1.44 -14.99
N LYS A 51 5.49 -1.86 -14.11
CA LYS A 51 4.89 -1.00 -13.09
C LYS A 51 5.73 -1.00 -11.82
N LYS A 52 5.62 0.09 -11.08
CA LYS A 52 6.38 0.34 -9.85
C LYS A 52 5.44 0.71 -8.70
N THR A 53 5.89 0.42 -7.49
CA THR A 53 5.22 0.77 -6.24
C THR A 53 6.23 1.30 -5.23
N THR A 54 5.75 2.11 -4.29
CA THR A 54 6.48 2.51 -3.08
C THR A 54 5.82 1.95 -1.83
N THR A 55 4.76 1.16 -1.97
CA THR A 55 4.03 0.59 -0.84
C THR A 55 4.83 -0.56 -0.24
N VAL A 56 5.09 -0.46 1.06
CA VAL A 56 5.63 -1.51 1.90
C VAL A 56 4.83 -1.49 3.19
N VAL A 57 4.26 -2.62 3.59
CA VAL A 57 3.49 -2.75 4.83
C VAL A 57 4.40 -3.13 6.00
N ASP A 58 3.96 -2.93 7.24
CA ASP A 58 4.61 -3.54 8.38
C ASP A 58 4.34 -5.05 8.39
N LEU A 59 5.37 -5.87 8.64
CA LEU A 59 5.20 -7.32 8.61
C LEU A 59 4.30 -7.83 9.73
N LYS A 60 4.43 -7.31 10.96
CA LYS A 60 3.65 -7.80 12.10
C LYS A 60 2.17 -7.47 11.90
N GLU A 61 1.88 -6.29 11.38
CA GLU A 61 0.51 -5.89 11.01
C GLU A 61 -0.04 -6.78 9.89
N ALA A 62 0.71 -6.97 8.81
CA ALA A 62 0.27 -7.80 7.68
C ALA A 62 -0.04 -9.26 8.11
N LEU A 63 0.79 -9.84 8.98
CA LEU A 63 0.54 -11.19 9.51
C LEU A 63 -0.71 -11.22 10.40
N ALA A 64 -0.97 -10.17 11.19
CA ALA A 64 -2.19 -10.05 11.99
C ALA A 64 -3.45 -9.93 11.13
N GLU A 65 -3.32 -9.36 9.92
CA GLU A 65 -4.39 -9.26 8.91
C GLU A 65 -4.57 -10.55 8.08
N GLY A 66 -3.85 -11.63 8.40
CA GLY A 66 -3.99 -12.93 7.75
C GLY A 66 -3.10 -13.13 6.53
N ALA A 67 -2.07 -12.30 6.35
CA ALA A 67 -1.02 -12.57 5.38
C ALA A 67 -0.12 -13.73 5.81
N ASN A 68 0.50 -14.39 4.84
CA ASN A 68 1.55 -15.39 5.04
C ASN A 68 2.85 -14.90 4.39
N ARG A 69 4.01 -15.24 4.94
CA ARG A 69 5.27 -15.02 4.23
C ARG A 69 5.27 -15.82 2.92
N ALA A 70 5.52 -15.15 1.81
CA ALA A 70 5.55 -15.79 0.51
C ALA A 70 6.85 -16.60 0.35
N SER A 71 6.74 -17.80 -0.21
CA SER A 71 7.91 -18.56 -0.65
C SER A 71 8.54 -17.87 -1.87
N MET A 72 9.80 -17.43 -1.75
CA MET A 72 10.57 -16.95 -2.91
C MET A 72 11.17 -18.08 -3.76
N LYS A 73 10.80 -19.34 -3.48
CA LYS A 73 11.25 -20.49 -4.28
C LYS A 73 10.48 -20.51 -5.60
N ILE A 74 11.20 -20.80 -6.69
CA ILE A 74 10.55 -21.16 -7.95
C ILE A 74 9.92 -22.53 -7.69
N GLU A 75 8.65 -22.55 -7.32
CA GLU A 75 7.90 -23.79 -7.28
C GLU A 75 7.95 -24.42 -8.66
N ARG A 76 8.09 -25.75 -8.71
CA ARG A 76 7.97 -26.54 -9.94
C ARG A 76 6.51 -26.51 -10.41
N ALA A 77 6.02 -25.33 -10.76
CA ALA A 77 4.68 -25.11 -11.29
C ALA A 77 4.73 -25.15 -12.81
N ASN A 78 3.64 -25.66 -13.38
CA ASN A 78 3.25 -25.70 -14.79
C ASN A 78 4.14 -24.86 -15.73
N PRO A 79 4.74 -25.45 -16.81
CA PRO A 79 5.59 -24.75 -17.77
C PRO A 79 5.03 -23.41 -18.26
N LEU A 80 3.70 -23.29 -18.35
CA LEU A 80 2.99 -22.07 -18.75
C LEU A 80 3.17 -20.89 -17.78
N THR A 81 3.47 -21.15 -16.51
CA THR A 81 3.60 -20.15 -15.44
C THR A 81 5.05 -19.89 -15.01
N GLN A 82 5.99 -20.63 -15.58
CA GLN A 82 7.41 -20.62 -15.18
C GLN A 82 8.10 -19.28 -15.46
N SER A 83 7.78 -18.62 -16.57
CA SER A 83 8.34 -17.30 -16.90
C SER A 83 7.85 -16.21 -15.93
N ALA A 84 6.56 -16.26 -15.54
CA ALA A 84 5.98 -15.34 -14.59
C ALA A 84 6.49 -15.55 -13.16
N SER A 85 6.72 -16.81 -12.73
CA SER A 85 7.36 -17.09 -11.43
C SER A 85 8.82 -16.63 -11.43
N ALA A 86 9.58 -16.93 -12.48
CA ALA A 86 10.96 -16.48 -12.61
C ALA A 86 11.10 -14.95 -12.61
N TYR A 87 10.23 -14.22 -13.34
CA TYR A 87 10.22 -12.76 -13.34
C TYR A 87 10.00 -12.20 -11.93
N ARG A 88 8.97 -12.70 -11.21
CA ARG A 88 8.68 -12.28 -9.84
C ARG A 88 9.85 -12.52 -8.88
N THR A 89 10.49 -13.68 -8.97
CA THR A 89 11.69 -13.99 -8.17
C THR A 89 12.84 -13.04 -8.49
N GLN A 90 13.09 -12.75 -9.78
CA GLN A 90 14.18 -11.85 -10.19
C GLN A 90 13.93 -10.41 -9.69
N VAL A 91 12.74 -9.86 -9.92
CA VAL A 91 12.45 -8.49 -9.47
C VAL A 91 12.44 -8.38 -7.95
N GLY A 92 11.99 -9.41 -7.23
CA GLY A 92 12.09 -9.47 -5.77
C GLY A 92 13.55 -9.42 -5.28
N LYS A 93 14.43 -10.23 -5.88
CA LYS A 93 15.87 -10.23 -5.55
C LYS A 93 16.54 -8.89 -5.85
N ILE A 94 16.26 -8.30 -7.02
CA ILE A 94 16.82 -7.01 -7.42
C ILE A 94 16.42 -5.92 -6.43
N ASN A 95 15.15 -5.87 -6.05
CA ASN A 95 14.64 -4.90 -5.09
C ASN A 95 15.27 -5.10 -3.70
N SER A 96 15.38 -6.34 -3.23
CA SER A 96 16.05 -6.67 -1.96
C SER A 96 17.52 -6.22 -1.94
N MET A 97 18.27 -6.45 -3.04
CA MET A 97 19.65 -5.97 -3.15
C MET A 97 19.76 -4.44 -3.11
N ALA A 98 18.88 -3.74 -3.82
CA ALA A 98 18.85 -2.27 -3.83
C ALA A 98 18.59 -1.71 -2.43
N ILE A 99 17.63 -2.31 -1.70
CA ILE A 99 17.34 -1.96 -0.30
C ILE A 99 18.54 -2.20 0.59
N HIS A 100 19.18 -3.37 0.50
CA HIS A 100 20.33 -3.69 1.32
C HIS A 100 21.48 -2.70 1.09
N GLN A 101 21.74 -2.33 -0.16
CA GLN A 101 22.72 -1.30 -0.49
C GLN A 101 22.36 0.08 0.07
N ALA A 102 21.08 0.47 0.00
CA ALA A 102 20.62 1.75 0.54
C ALA A 102 20.77 1.81 2.08
N ILE A 103 20.46 0.72 2.78
CA ILE A 103 20.66 0.60 4.23
C ILE A 103 22.14 0.68 4.58
N GLN A 104 23.01 0.00 3.83
CA GLN A 104 24.46 0.09 4.04
C GLN A 104 24.98 1.51 3.87
N LEU A 105 24.52 2.23 2.84
CA LEU A 105 24.91 3.61 2.60
C LEU A 105 24.41 4.52 3.73
N ARG A 106 23.14 4.39 4.14
CA ARG A 106 22.56 5.13 5.27
C ARG A 106 23.37 4.89 6.54
N ASN A 107 23.73 3.64 6.82
CA ASN A 107 24.50 3.28 8.00
C ASN A 107 25.93 3.83 7.94
N ALA A 108 26.58 3.80 6.78
CA ALA A 108 27.90 4.38 6.58
C ALA A 108 27.94 5.91 6.70
N GLN A 109 26.80 6.59 6.45
CA GLN A 109 26.65 8.03 6.62
C GLN A 109 26.32 8.44 8.05
N SER A 110 25.97 7.49 8.92
CA SER A 110 25.67 7.77 10.32
C SER A 110 26.94 8.02 11.13
N ILE A 111 26.97 9.12 11.89
CA ILE A 111 28.05 9.44 12.83
C ILE A 111 27.95 8.58 14.10
N GLN A 112 26.74 8.12 14.42
CA GLN A 112 26.45 7.24 15.55
C GLN A 112 26.30 5.79 15.08
N ASP A 113 26.38 4.84 16.01
CA ASP A 113 26.06 3.44 15.73
C ASP A 113 24.67 3.34 15.08
N PRO A 114 24.56 2.74 13.88
CA PRO A 114 23.31 2.68 13.16
C PRO A 114 22.30 1.81 13.92
N LYS A 115 21.17 2.42 14.27
CA LYS A 115 20.06 1.73 14.91
C LYS A 115 19.25 0.94 13.87
N PRO A 116 18.59 -0.16 14.29
CA PRO A 116 17.58 -0.81 13.46
C PRO A 116 16.49 0.19 13.05
N LEU A 117 16.06 0.10 11.80
CA LEU A 117 15.01 0.93 11.22
C LEU A 117 13.65 0.35 11.60
N THR A 118 12.82 1.15 12.26
CA THR A 118 11.36 0.91 12.32
C THR A 118 10.76 0.96 10.91
N HIS A 119 9.53 0.47 10.76
CA HIS A 119 8.83 0.55 9.46
C HIS A 119 8.73 2.00 8.95
N GLN A 120 8.40 2.95 9.82
CA GLN A 120 8.33 4.37 9.46
C GLN A 120 9.70 4.91 9.04
N GLU A 121 10.76 4.66 9.81
CA GLU A 121 12.12 5.10 9.47
C GLU A 121 12.61 4.46 8.17
N PHE A 122 12.27 3.18 7.93
CA PHE A 122 12.57 2.51 6.67
C PHE A 122 11.87 3.20 5.49
N MET A 123 10.58 3.54 5.65
CA MET A 123 9.82 4.26 4.62
C MET A 123 10.39 5.65 4.33
N ASP A 124 10.82 6.36 5.37
CA ASP A 124 11.30 7.74 5.25
C ASP A 124 12.74 7.82 4.75
N GLU A 125 13.62 6.95 5.24
CA GLU A 125 15.07 7.04 4.99
C GLU A 125 15.54 6.15 3.83
N ILE A 126 14.87 5.03 3.58
CA ILE A 126 15.28 4.06 2.55
C ILE A 126 14.37 4.13 1.32
N ILE A 127 13.05 4.05 1.51
CA ILE A 127 12.10 4.18 0.38
C ILE A 127 12.00 5.64 -0.08
N LYS A 128 12.01 6.59 0.86
CA LYS A 128 11.94 8.04 0.60
C LYS A 128 10.78 8.41 -0.33
N VAL A 129 9.56 8.05 0.09
CA VAL A 129 8.35 8.27 -0.74
C VAL A 129 8.23 9.74 -1.14
N GLY A 130 8.02 9.99 -2.43
CA GLY A 130 7.84 11.35 -2.97
C GLY A 130 9.13 12.14 -3.20
N GLN A 131 10.29 11.61 -2.81
CA GLN A 131 11.58 12.26 -3.06
C GLN A 131 12.10 11.95 -4.47
N PRO A 132 12.90 12.85 -5.09
CA PRO A 132 13.48 12.63 -6.42
C PRO A 132 14.38 11.39 -6.51
N ASP A 133 15.07 11.06 -5.42
CA ASP A 133 15.93 9.88 -5.27
C ASP A 133 15.22 8.70 -4.58
N GLY A 134 13.88 8.77 -4.44
CA GLY A 134 13.09 7.75 -3.78
C GLY A 134 13.09 6.41 -4.51
N MET A 135 13.18 5.33 -3.73
CA MET A 135 13.21 3.98 -4.26
C MET A 135 11.83 3.54 -4.73
N ARG A 136 11.80 2.91 -5.91
CA ARG A 136 10.60 2.38 -6.53
C ARG A 136 10.73 0.88 -6.76
N LEU A 137 9.98 0.11 -5.98
CA LEU A 137 9.92 -1.33 -6.06
C LEU A 137 9.07 -1.76 -7.26
N SER A 138 9.26 -2.98 -7.73
CA SER A 138 8.45 -3.55 -8.82
C SER A 138 7.07 -3.92 -8.32
N MET A 139 6.02 -3.59 -9.07
CA MET A 139 4.66 -3.93 -8.67
C MET A 139 4.49 -5.46 -8.62
N LEU A 140 4.03 -5.99 -7.48
CA LEU A 140 3.75 -7.41 -7.29
C LEU A 140 2.34 -7.75 -7.78
N PRO A 141 1.90 -9.03 -7.83
CA PRO A 141 0.49 -9.38 -8.03
C PRO A 141 -0.40 -8.86 -6.90
N TYR A 142 -1.71 -8.69 -7.15
CA TYR A 142 -2.68 -8.09 -6.21
C TYR A 142 -2.78 -8.81 -4.85
N TYR A 143 -2.50 -10.11 -4.83
CA TYR A 143 -2.51 -10.93 -3.62
C TYR A 143 -1.17 -10.93 -2.86
N GLN A 144 -0.17 -10.13 -3.28
CA GLN A 144 1.13 -10.05 -2.61
C GLN A 144 1.47 -8.60 -2.30
N GLU A 145 2.18 -8.36 -1.20
CA GLU A 145 2.77 -7.05 -0.91
C GLU A 145 4.21 -7.20 -0.41
N TYR A 146 4.99 -6.13 -0.52
CA TYR A 146 6.24 -6.03 0.22
C TYR A 146 5.95 -5.71 1.67
N ALA A 147 6.68 -6.35 2.57
CA ALA A 147 6.61 -6.07 4.00
C ALA A 147 8.01 -5.80 4.57
N TRP A 148 8.09 -4.86 5.51
CA TRP A 148 9.30 -4.60 6.27
C TRP A 148 9.34 -5.49 7.50
N ASP A 149 10.38 -6.30 7.62
CA ASP A 149 10.62 -7.13 8.79
C ASP A 149 11.60 -6.43 9.74
N TYR A 150 11.07 -5.83 10.81
CA TYR A 150 11.90 -5.12 11.80
C TYR A 150 12.95 -6.04 12.44
N ASP A 151 12.60 -7.30 12.72
CA ASP A 151 13.46 -8.17 13.51
C ASP A 151 14.67 -8.65 12.68
N SER A 152 14.48 -8.88 11.38
CA SER A 152 15.58 -9.25 10.45
C SER A 152 16.20 -8.04 9.72
N GLN A 153 15.55 -6.88 9.74
CA GLN A 153 15.93 -5.69 8.96
C GLN A 153 15.95 -5.97 7.45
N GLU A 154 14.96 -6.73 6.96
CA GLU A 154 14.87 -7.14 5.55
C GLU A 154 13.51 -6.78 4.93
N LEU A 155 13.55 -6.49 3.62
CA LEU A 155 12.35 -6.42 2.79
C LEU A 155 11.94 -7.84 2.39
N VAL A 156 10.75 -8.25 2.81
CA VAL A 156 10.18 -9.56 2.47
C VAL A 156 8.91 -9.41 1.64
N VAL A 157 8.42 -10.53 1.10
CA VAL A 157 7.13 -10.57 0.40
C VAL A 157 6.15 -11.35 1.24
N VAL A 158 4.96 -10.82 1.41
CA VAL A 158 3.82 -11.50 2.02
C VAL A 158 2.75 -11.74 0.97
N GLU A 159 1.91 -12.75 1.18
CA GLU A 159 0.74 -13.02 0.36
C GLU A 159 -0.53 -13.11 1.21
N TYR A 160 -1.65 -12.69 0.63
CA TYR A 160 -2.97 -12.68 1.25
C TYR A 160 -3.86 -13.74 0.56
N PRO A 161 -4.00 -14.94 1.14
CA PRO A 161 -4.80 -16.02 0.54
C PRO A 161 -6.26 -15.61 0.31
N ALA A 162 -6.85 -14.88 1.26
CA ALA A 162 -8.23 -14.40 1.15
C ALA A 162 -8.49 -13.52 -0.09
N ARG A 163 -7.48 -12.77 -0.57
CA ARG A 163 -7.60 -12.00 -1.83
C ARG A 163 -7.71 -12.93 -3.05
N LYS A 164 -6.99 -14.06 -3.04
CA LYS A 164 -7.07 -15.07 -4.12
C LYS A 164 -8.46 -15.74 -4.10
N GLU A 165 -8.93 -16.14 -2.93
CA GLU A 165 -10.25 -16.78 -2.75
C GLU A 165 -11.38 -15.87 -3.19
N GLU A 166 -11.36 -14.59 -2.79
CA GLU A 166 -12.36 -13.61 -3.20
C GLU A 166 -12.33 -13.43 -4.73
N ARG A 167 -11.14 -13.40 -5.34
CA ARG A 167 -11.05 -13.27 -6.80
C ARG A 167 -11.60 -14.49 -7.53
N GLU A 168 -11.45 -15.69 -6.98
CA GLU A 168 -12.03 -16.91 -7.55
C GLU A 168 -13.56 -16.87 -7.54
N LYS A 169 -14.17 -16.32 -6.50
CA LYS A 169 -15.64 -16.15 -6.43
C LYS A 169 -16.19 -15.12 -7.43
N GLN A 170 -15.35 -14.18 -7.85
CA GLN A 170 -15.69 -13.13 -8.83
C GLN A 170 -15.44 -13.55 -10.30
N ARG A 171 -14.99 -14.77 -10.56
CA ARG A 171 -14.77 -15.31 -11.91
C ARG A 171 -15.97 -16.12 -12.38
#